data_AF-A0A9X7Z746-F1
#
_entry.id   AF-A0A9X7Z746-F1
#
_cell.length_a   1.000
_cell.length_b   1.000
_cell.length_c   1.000
_cell.angle_alpha   90.00
_cell.angle_beta   90.00
_cell.angle_gamma   90.00
#
_symmetry.space_group_name_H-M   'P 1'
#
loop_
_entity.id
_entity.type
_entity.pdbx_description
1 polymer ?
#
loop_
_entity_poly.entity_id
_entity_poly.type
_entity_poly.pdbx_seq_one_letter_code
_entity_poly.pdbx_strand_id
1 'polypeptide(L)'
;MFESYTVAKFWKCAFQVNPAGYTSYRGNQHNLTEVEYNQELVLVAKENGISVIGLADHGNVDAVDAIRDLIKQSGILVFPGFEITSSEKAHFVCLFDRL
;
A
#
# COMPACT_ATOMS: atom_id res chain seq x y z
N MET A 1 3.59 4.48 -33.03
CA MET A 1 4.88 3.85 -32.68
C MET A 1 5.52 4.74 -31.62
N PHE A 2 5.70 4.24 -30.40
CA PHE A 2 6.54 4.94 -29.42
C PHE A 2 8.00 4.67 -29.82
N GLU A 3 8.64 5.64 -30.45
CA GLU A 3 10.09 5.61 -30.64
C GLU A 3 10.75 5.78 -29.26
N SER A 4 11.52 4.77 -28.82
CA SER A 4 12.16 4.79 -27.51
C SER A 4 13.47 5.58 -27.55
N TYR A 5 13.39 6.90 -27.33
CA TYR A 5 14.56 7.76 -27.16
C TYR A 5 15.29 7.56 -25.82
N THR A 6 14.78 6.69 -24.94
CA THR A 6 15.35 6.46 -23.60
C THR A 6 15.25 4.99 -23.21
N VAL A 7 16.15 4.54 -22.32
CA VAL A 7 16.09 3.25 -21.62
C VAL A 7 15.25 3.32 -20.33
N ALA A 8 14.43 4.37 -20.17
CA ALA A 8 13.64 4.60 -18.96
C ALA A 8 12.44 3.63 -18.88
N LYS A 9 12.12 3.19 -17.66
CA LYS A 9 10.90 2.42 -17.35
C LYS A 9 9.99 3.27 -16.45
N PHE A 10 8.71 3.30 -16.79
CA PHE A 10 7.69 4.02 -16.03
C PHE A 10 6.84 3.03 -15.25
N TRP A 11 6.54 3.35 -14.00
CA TRP A 11 5.82 2.49 -13.08
C TRP A 11 4.67 3.28 -12.46
N LYS A 12 3.50 2.63 -12.32
CA LYS A 12 2.38 3.19 -11.56
C LYS A 12 2.51 2.74 -10.11
N CYS A 13 2.50 3.70 -9.18
CA CYS A 13 2.80 3.48 -7.77
C CYS A 13 1.65 3.99 -6.90
N ALA A 14 1.33 3.27 -5.81
CA ALA A 14 0.38 3.68 -4.78
C ALA A 14 1.10 3.78 -3.43
N PHE A 15 1.45 4.99 -2.99
CA PHE A 15 2.36 5.17 -1.84
C PHE A 15 1.69 5.37 -0.48
N GLN A 16 0.36 5.49 -0.44
CA GLN A 16 -0.41 5.58 0.81
C GLN A 16 -1.53 4.57 0.75
N VAL A 17 -1.20 3.31 1.06
CA VAL A 17 -2.14 2.19 1.09
C VAL A 17 -2.27 1.72 2.53
N ASN A 18 -3.50 1.73 3.03
CA ASN A 18 -3.77 1.38 4.42
C ASN A 18 -4.22 -0.09 4.52
N PRO A 19 -3.82 -0.83 5.56
CA PRO A 19 -4.23 -2.21 5.76
C PRO A 19 -5.69 -2.31 6.23
N ALA A 20 -6.23 -3.54 6.29
CA ALA A 20 -7.62 -3.80 6.68
C ALA A 20 -8.03 -3.17 8.02
N GLY A 21 -7.09 -3.13 8.99
CA GLY A 21 -7.29 -2.54 10.32
C GLY A 21 -7.57 -1.03 10.32
N TYR A 22 -7.27 -0.34 9.23
CA TYR A 22 -7.53 1.10 9.10
C TYR A 22 -9.03 1.47 9.14
N THR A 23 -9.92 0.53 8.80
CA THR A 23 -11.37 0.78 8.82
C THR A 23 -11.93 1.16 10.18
N SER A 24 -11.27 0.75 11.28
CA SER A 24 -11.58 1.17 12.65
C SER A 24 -11.59 2.69 12.81
N TYR A 25 -10.80 3.40 12.00
CA TYR A 25 -10.51 4.82 12.18
C TYR A 25 -11.41 5.75 11.35
N ARG A 26 -12.05 5.24 10.29
CA ARG A 26 -12.78 6.08 9.29
C ARG A 26 -14.28 5.78 9.17
N GLY A 27 -14.85 4.95 10.03
CA GLY A 27 -16.31 4.80 10.18
C GLY A 27 -17.06 4.11 9.04
N ASN A 28 -16.39 3.78 7.93
CA ASN A 28 -16.93 2.93 6.88
C ASN A 28 -16.50 1.49 7.12
N GLN A 29 -17.28 0.78 7.95
CA GLN A 29 -17.09 -0.67 8.11
C GLN A 29 -17.49 -1.37 6.81
N HIS A 30 -16.53 -2.01 6.17
CA HIS A 30 -16.81 -3.03 5.17
C HIS A 30 -16.91 -4.40 5.87
N ASN A 31 -17.82 -5.26 5.40
CA ASN A 31 -18.06 -6.58 5.99
C ASN A 31 -17.01 -7.64 5.60
N LEU A 32 -15.83 -7.21 5.14
CA LEU A 32 -14.74 -8.10 4.74
C LEU A 32 -13.88 -8.46 5.96
N THR A 33 -13.49 -9.72 6.03
CA THR A 33 -12.37 -10.15 6.87
C THR A 33 -11.05 -9.55 6.36
N GLU A 34 -10.01 -9.52 7.20
CA GLU A 34 -8.68 -9.06 6.78
C GLU A 34 -8.16 -9.82 5.56
N VAL A 35 -8.38 -11.14 5.50
CA VAL A 35 -7.94 -11.98 4.38
C VAL A 35 -8.65 -11.57 3.09
N GLU A 36 -9.97 -11.40 3.12
CA GLU A 36 -10.75 -10.98 1.95
C GLU A 36 -10.36 -9.57 1.50
N TYR A 37 -10.19 -8.63 2.43
CA TYR A 37 -9.72 -7.28 2.13
C TYR A 37 -8.35 -7.31 1.44
N ASN A 38 -7.41 -8.09 1.97
CA ASN A 38 -6.06 -8.19 1.44
C ASN A 38 -6.04 -8.79 0.03
N GLN A 39 -6.87 -9.80 -0.23
CA GLN A 39 -7.03 -10.40 -1.54
C GLN A 39 -7.59 -9.40 -2.55
N GLU A 40 -8.65 -8.68 -2.18
CA GLU A 40 -9.28 -7.69 -3.04
C GLU A 40 -8.34 -6.53 -3.35
N LEU A 41 -7.55 -6.07 -2.36
CA LEU A 41 -6.55 -5.04 -2.55
C LEU A 41 -5.50 -5.44 -3.60
N VAL A 42 -5.02 -6.68 -3.55
CA VAL A 42 -4.07 -7.21 -4.55
C VAL A 42 -4.72 -7.31 -5.92
N LEU A 43 -5.97 -7.74 -6.00
CA LEU A 43 -6.73 -7.83 -7.26
C LEU A 43 -6.86 -6.45 -7.90
N VAL A 44 -7.37 -5.46 -7.16
CA VAL A 44 -7.55 -4.08 -7.63
C VAL A 44 -6.20 -3.46 -8.02
N ALA A 45 -5.13 -3.70 -7.26
CA ALA A 45 -3.79 -3.21 -7.59
C ALA A 45 -3.31 -3.75 -8.95
N LYS A 46 -3.52 -5.05 -9.21
CA LYS A 46 -3.18 -5.68 -10.49
C LYS A 46 -4.01 -5.14 -11.64
N GLU A 47 -5.33 -5.05 -11.48
CA GLU A 47 -6.22 -4.48 -12.50
C GLU A 47 -5.85 -3.04 -12.85
N ASN A 48 -5.35 -2.28 -11.88
CA ASN A 48 -4.88 -0.91 -12.08
C ASN A 48 -3.46 -0.81 -12.66
N GLY A 49 -2.75 -1.91 -12.85
CA GLY A 49 -1.35 -1.92 -13.29
C GLY A 49 -0.38 -1.33 -12.27
N ILE A 50 -0.71 -1.40 -10.97
CA ILE A 50 0.18 -0.93 -9.90
C ILE A 50 1.36 -1.88 -9.78
N SER A 51 2.57 -1.33 -9.78
CA SER A 51 3.81 -2.10 -9.68
C SER A 51 4.54 -1.88 -8.35
N VAL A 52 4.18 -0.83 -7.62
CA VAL A 52 4.79 -0.46 -6.35
C VAL A 52 3.71 0.00 -5.36
N ILE A 53 3.75 -0.52 -4.15
CA ILE A 53 2.86 -0.15 -3.04
C ILE A 53 3.68 0.33 -1.84
N GLY A 54 3.29 1.46 -1.25
CA GLY A 54 3.72 1.91 0.06
C GLY A 54 2.61 1.63 1.08
N LEU A 55 2.88 0.77 2.05
CA LEU A 55 1.97 0.52 3.16
C LEU A 55 2.15 1.62 4.21
N ALA A 56 1.06 2.24 4.64
CA ALA A 56 1.10 3.40 5.54
C ALA A 56 0.01 3.26 6.63
N ASP A 57 0.22 2.37 7.59
CA ASP A 57 -0.72 2.22 8.71
C ASP A 57 -0.56 3.36 9.74
N HIS A 58 -1.62 3.66 10.47
CA HIS A 58 -1.67 4.79 11.40
C HIS A 58 -1.10 4.39 12.78
N GLY A 59 0.22 4.47 12.92
CA GLY A 59 0.90 4.29 14.21
C GLY A 59 0.96 2.85 14.72
N ASN A 60 0.69 1.85 13.89
CA ASN A 60 0.88 0.43 14.16
C ASN A 60 1.56 -0.26 12.95
N VAL A 61 2.28 -1.36 13.16
CA VAL A 61 2.86 -2.21 12.11
C VAL A 61 2.42 -3.67 12.20
N ASP A 62 1.62 -4.04 13.19
CA ASP A 62 1.28 -5.45 13.48
C ASP A 62 0.50 -6.13 12.33
N ALA A 63 -0.29 -5.38 11.56
CA ALA A 63 -1.09 -5.89 10.44
C ALA A 63 -0.37 -5.81 9.08
N VAL A 64 0.92 -5.45 9.05
CA VAL A 64 1.65 -5.17 7.80
C VAL A 64 2.21 -6.44 7.16
N ASP A 65 2.57 -7.45 7.94
CA ASP A 65 3.28 -8.62 7.43
C ASP A 65 2.43 -9.48 6.47
N ALA A 66 1.19 -9.81 6.86
CA ALA A 66 0.32 -10.68 6.06
C ALA A 66 -0.03 -10.06 4.69
N ILE A 67 -0.43 -8.78 4.68
CA ILE A 67 -0.73 -8.09 3.43
C ILE A 67 0.52 -7.87 2.58
N ARG A 68 1.66 -7.53 3.20
CA ARG A 68 2.92 -7.35 2.48
C ARG A 68 3.34 -8.62 1.76
N ASP A 69 3.29 -9.76 2.45
CA ASP A 69 3.71 -11.02 1.87
C ASP A 69 2.79 -11.44 0.72
N LEU A 70 1.48 -11.22 0.85
CA LEU A 70 0.51 -11.44 -0.22
C LEU A 70 0.79 -10.55 -1.45
N ILE A 71 1.02 -9.25 -1.24
CA ILE A 71 1.34 -8.31 -2.33
C ILE A 71 2.67 -8.69 -3.00
N LYS A 72 3.70 -9.05 -2.23
CA LYS A 72 5.01 -9.47 -2.77
C LYS A 72 4.89 -10.72 -3.65
N GLN A 73 4.14 -11.73 -3.20
CA GLN A 73 3.87 -12.94 -4.00
C GLN A 73 3.16 -12.62 -5.32
N SER A 74 2.46 -11.49 -5.38
CA SER A 74 1.73 -11.03 -6.56
C SER A 74 2.62 -10.33 -7.60
N GLY A 75 3.91 -10.12 -7.30
CA GLY A 75 4.89 -9.48 -8.18
C GLY A 75 4.99 -7.95 -8.02
N ILE A 76 4.33 -7.39 -7.01
CA ILE A 76 4.33 -5.96 -6.70
C ILE A 76 5.40 -5.67 -5.65
N LEU A 77 6.21 -4.62 -5.88
CA LEU A 77 7.20 -4.16 -4.89
C LEU A 77 6.48 -3.46 -3.73
N VAL A 78 6.87 -3.78 -2.49
CA VAL A 78 6.26 -3.19 -1.29
C VAL A 78 7.29 -2.44 -0.46
N PHE A 79 7.02 -1.18 -0.18
CA PHE A 79 7.69 -0.39 0.84
C PHE A 79 6.89 -0.44 2.14
N PRO A 80 7.40 -1.05 3.23
CA PRO A 80 6.78 -0.92 4.55
C PRO A 80 6.87 0.53 5.04
N GLY A 81 5.91 0.93 5.86
CA GLY A 81 5.82 2.30 6.32
C GLY A 81 4.63 2.55 7.24
N PHE A 82 4.49 3.81 7.63
CA PHE A 82 3.42 4.29 8.50
C PHE A 82 3.10 5.75 8.20
N GLU A 83 1.92 6.19 8.65
CA GLU A 83 1.52 7.59 8.65
C GLU A 83 1.66 8.17 10.07
N ILE A 84 2.38 9.29 10.21
CA ILE A 84 2.43 10.08 11.45
C ILE A 84 1.71 11.41 11.26
N THR A 85 1.00 11.83 12.31
CA THR A 85 0.31 13.12 12.36
C THR A 85 1.00 14.04 13.37
N SER A 86 1.34 15.26 12.97
CA SER A 86 1.91 16.28 13.87
C SER A 86 0.83 17.03 14.65
N SER A 87 1.23 17.71 15.73
CA SER A 87 0.36 18.61 16.50
C SER A 87 -0.23 19.76 15.67
N GLU A 88 0.46 20.15 14.61
CA GLU A 88 0.07 21.19 13.65
C GLU A 88 -0.85 20.64 12.54
N LYS A 89 -1.29 19.38 12.65
CA LYS A 89 -2.16 18.69 11.68
C LYS A 89 -1.49 18.41 10.33
N ALA A 90 -0.16 18.34 10.29
CA ALA A 90 0.55 17.81 9.13
C ALA A 90 0.58 16.28 9.19
N HIS A 91 0.38 15.63 8.04
CA HIS A 91 0.42 14.18 7.89
C HIS A 91 1.63 13.80 7.04
N PHE A 92 2.44 12.86 7.53
CA PHE A 92 3.64 12.39 6.84
C PHE A 92 3.54 10.90 6.59
N VAL A 93 3.70 10.51 5.33
CA VAL A 93 3.86 9.11 4.94
C VAL A 93 5.35 8.78 4.96
N CYS A 94 5.74 7.86 5.83
CA CYS A 94 7.13 7.42 5.99
C CYS A 94 7.28 6.01 5.40
N LEU A 95 8.02 5.88 4.30
CA LEU A 95 8.27 4.62 3.60
C LEU A 95 9.75 4.22 3.69
N PHE A 96 10.01 2.94 3.88
CA PHE A 96 11.36 2.40 4.09
C PHE A 96 11.69 1.32 3.05
N ASP A 97 12.95 1.26 2.59
CA ASP A 97 13.42 0.26 1.61
C ASP A 97 13.49 -1.15 2.20
N ARG A 98 13.57 -1.25 3.53
CA ARG A 98 13.67 -2.48 4.32
C ARG A 98 12.86 -2.35 5.61
N LEU A 99 12.52 -3.50 6.20
CA LEU A 99 12.07 -3.57 7.59
C LEU A 99 13.26 -3.42 8.55
#